data_AF-I0YLB3-F1
#
_entry.id   AF-I0YLB3-F1
#
_cell.length_a   1.000
_cell.length_b   1.000
_cell.length_c   1.000
_cell.angle_alpha   90.00
_cell.angle_beta   90.00
_cell.angle_gamma   90.00
#
_symmetry.space_group_name_H-M   'P 1'
#
loop_
_entity.id
_entity.type
_entity.pdbx_description
1 polymer ?
#
loop_
_entity_poly.entity_id
_entity_poly.type
_entity_poly.pdbx_seq_one_letter_code
_entity_poly.pdbx_strand_id
1 'polypeptide(L)'
;MARVGNANSHTGLVWGVYFLDLLAWIILLAGISSLQRNDYVERGGTVSDTYSFQWWAVIFQLITLVGVFYAVAMGHHEIGRTAIIAFLAISTVLLFGETNTFYGSYKRGLEPHRRITTYFVGALVSAALNLLLIILLGNTAMEIVSPFRRGGVAKHGHHTGATTTGTATV
;
A
#
# COMPACT_ATOMS: atom_id res chain seq x y z
N MET A 1 14.78 -1.32 30.94
CA MET A 1 14.02 -2.53 30.55
C MET A 1 12.53 -2.19 30.48
N ALA A 2 12.03 -1.73 29.34
CA ALA A 2 10.60 -1.65 29.01
C ALA A 2 10.44 -1.18 27.55
N ARG A 3 10.33 -2.11 26.59
CA ARG A 3 9.77 -1.83 25.24
C ARG A 3 9.41 -3.08 24.43
N VAL A 4 9.18 -4.23 25.07
CA VAL A 4 8.79 -5.47 24.38
C VAL A 4 7.27 -5.55 24.15
N GLY A 5 6.47 -4.68 24.79
CA GLY A 5 5.01 -4.73 24.70
C GLY A 5 4.36 -4.11 23.46
N ASN A 6 5.08 -3.32 22.65
CA ASN A 6 4.46 -2.46 21.62
C ASN A 6 4.63 -2.95 20.17
N ALA A 7 5.54 -3.90 19.90
CA ALA A 7 5.74 -4.42 18.55
C ALA A 7 4.60 -5.36 18.11
N ASN A 8 4.04 -6.13 19.05
CA ASN A 8 2.98 -7.10 18.76
C ASN A 8 1.63 -6.42 18.47
N SER A 9 1.36 -5.26 19.10
CA SER A 9 0.11 -4.51 18.89
C SER A 9 0.06 -3.86 17.50
N HIS A 10 1.20 -3.34 17.02
CA HIS A 10 1.28 -2.72 15.69
C HIS A 10 1.04 -3.74 14.56
N THR A 11 1.73 -4.89 14.61
CA THR A 11 1.56 -5.96 13.62
C THR A 11 0.14 -6.52 13.64
N GLY A 12 -0.46 -6.68 14.83
CA GLY A 12 -1.86 -7.09 14.96
C GLY A 12 -2.84 -6.10 14.30
N LEU A 13 -2.58 -4.80 14.43
CA LEU A 13 -3.40 -3.75 13.81
C LEU A 13 -3.28 -3.78 12.29
N VAL A 14 -2.08 -3.93 11.74
CA VAL A 14 -1.86 -4.10 10.28
C VAL A 14 -2.65 -5.31 9.75
N TRP A 15 -2.58 -6.46 10.43
CA TRP A 15 -3.37 -7.63 10.07
C TRP A 15 -4.87 -7.38 10.13
N GLY A 16 -5.34 -6.71 11.19
CA GLY A 16 -6.75 -6.35 11.33
C GLY A 16 -7.25 -5.51 10.16
N VAL A 17 -6.50 -4.47 9.78
CA VAL A 17 -6.85 -3.60 8.64
C VAL A 17 -6.77 -4.37 7.32
N TYR A 18 -5.75 -5.21 7.14
CA TYR A 18 -5.62 -6.07 5.96
C TYR A 18 -6.84 -6.99 5.77
N PHE A 19 -7.31 -7.66 6.84
CA PHE A 19 -8.48 -8.52 6.73
C PHE A 19 -9.76 -7.74 6.45
N LEU A 20 -9.92 -6.55 7.03
CA LEU A 20 -11.03 -5.67 6.69
C LEU A 20 -10.99 -5.25 5.22
N ASP A 21 -9.80 -4.99 4.68
CA ASP A 21 -9.64 -4.59 3.28
C ASP A 21 -9.89 -5.78 2.34
N LEU A 22 -9.47 -6.98 2.73
CA LEU A 22 -9.82 -8.20 2.01
C LEU A 22 -11.34 -8.42 1.96
N LEU A 23 -12.06 -8.16 3.05
CA LEU A 23 -13.53 -8.21 3.06
C LEU A 23 -14.14 -7.14 2.16
N ALA A 24 -13.60 -5.91 2.18
CA ALA A 24 -14.04 -4.84 1.28
C ALA A 24 -13.81 -5.21 -0.20
N TRP A 25 -12.69 -5.85 -0.51
CA TRP A 25 -12.38 -6.38 -1.83
C TRP A 25 -13.36 -7.48 -2.26
N ILE A 26 -13.79 -8.38 -1.36
CA ILE A 26 -14.83 -9.37 -1.66
C ILE A 26 -16.17 -8.68 -2.01
N ILE A 27 -16.53 -7.62 -1.29
CA ILE A 27 -17.74 -6.82 -1.56
C ILE A 27 -17.64 -6.16 -2.94
N LEU A 28 -16.48 -5.56 -3.25
CA LEU A 28 -16.17 -4.97 -4.55
C LEU A 28 -16.32 -6.01 -5.68
N LEU A 29 -15.72 -7.19 -5.52
CA LEU A 29 -15.79 -8.30 -6.48
C LEU A 29 -17.23 -8.77 -6.70
N ALA A 30 -18.01 -8.92 -5.62
CA ALA A 30 -19.41 -9.29 -5.70
C ALA A 30 -20.24 -8.23 -6.44
N GLY A 31 -19.96 -6.94 -6.20
CA GLY A 31 -20.59 -5.82 -6.88
C GLY A 31 -20.39 -5.87 -8.40
N ILE A 32 -19.14 -5.98 -8.86
CA ILE A 32 -18.85 -5.98 -10.31
C ILE A 32 -19.37 -7.23 -11.01
N SER A 33 -19.25 -8.40 -10.36
CA SER A 33 -19.76 -9.66 -10.90
C SER A 33 -21.27 -9.60 -11.09
N SER A 34 -21.98 -8.97 -10.15
CA SER A 34 -23.42 -8.77 -10.23
C SER A 34 -23.83 -7.80 -11.35
N LEU A 35 -23.03 -6.75 -11.59
CA LEU A 35 -23.26 -5.78 -12.68
C LEU A 35 -23.05 -6.42 -14.05
N GLN A 36 -21.93 -7.13 -14.25
CA GLN A 36 -21.65 -7.80 -15.52
C GLN A 36 -22.68 -8.90 -15.81
N ARG A 37 -23.10 -9.66 -14.80
CA ARG A 37 -24.17 -10.66 -14.98
C ARG A 37 -25.48 -9.99 -15.43
N ASN A 38 -25.79 -8.80 -14.93
CA ASN A 38 -26.98 -8.06 -15.35
C ASN A 38 -26.92 -7.71 -16.83
N ASP A 39 -25.82 -7.08 -17.24
CA ASP A 39 -25.60 -6.62 -18.60
C ASP A 39 -25.58 -7.80 -19.58
N TYR A 40 -24.98 -8.93 -19.19
CA TYR A 40 -25.03 -10.17 -19.97
C TYR A 40 -26.46 -10.66 -20.22
N VAL A 41 -27.32 -10.62 -19.19
CA VAL A 41 -28.73 -11.03 -19.31
C VAL A 41 -29.54 -10.03 -20.14
N GLU A 42 -29.35 -8.73 -19.91
CA GLU A 42 -30.04 -7.65 -20.64
C GLU A 42 -29.67 -7.64 -22.13
N ARG A 43 -28.47 -8.08 -22.49
CA ARG A 43 -28.00 -8.18 -23.87
C ARG A 43 -28.19 -9.56 -24.52
N GLY A 44 -29.05 -10.40 -23.96
CA GLY A 44 -29.40 -11.69 -24.55
C GLY A 44 -28.24 -12.69 -24.62
N GLY A 45 -27.31 -12.64 -23.66
CA GLY A 45 -26.20 -13.58 -23.55
C GLY A 45 -24.92 -13.19 -24.30
N THR A 46 -24.78 -11.92 -24.66
CA THR A 46 -23.54 -11.40 -25.26
C THR A 46 -22.62 -10.83 -24.19
N VAL A 47 -21.33 -11.17 -24.27
CA VAL A 47 -20.30 -10.63 -23.36
C VAL A 47 -19.95 -9.23 -23.82
N SER A 48 -19.98 -8.28 -22.89
CA SER A 48 -19.62 -6.89 -23.12
C SER A 48 -18.30 -6.52 -22.46
N ASP A 49 -17.49 -5.73 -23.15
CA ASP A 49 -16.27 -5.10 -22.62
C ASP A 49 -16.56 -3.84 -21.78
N THR A 50 -17.83 -3.52 -21.51
CA THR A 50 -18.23 -2.33 -20.75
C THR A 50 -17.56 -2.24 -19.37
N TYR A 51 -17.25 -3.37 -18.74
CA TYR A 51 -16.67 -3.43 -17.39
C TYR A 51 -15.18 -3.80 -17.36
N SER A 52 -14.48 -3.79 -18.50
CA SER A 52 -13.09 -4.26 -18.58
C SER A 52 -12.14 -3.47 -17.67
N PHE A 53 -12.36 -2.15 -17.54
CA PHE A 53 -11.57 -1.31 -16.65
C PHE A 53 -11.88 -1.56 -15.16
N GLN A 54 -13.15 -1.78 -14.82
CA GLN A 54 -13.57 -2.13 -13.46
C GLN A 54 -12.98 -3.46 -13.00
N TRP A 55 -12.93 -4.44 -13.90
CA TRP A 55 -12.26 -5.72 -13.64
C TRP A 55 -10.77 -5.56 -13.45
N TRP A 56 -10.14 -4.68 -14.23
CA TRP A 56 -8.74 -4.34 -14.02
C TRP A 56 -8.49 -3.77 -12.62
N ALA A 57 -9.31 -2.83 -12.16
CA ALA A 57 -9.20 -2.27 -10.81
C ALA A 57 -9.33 -3.35 -9.71
N VAL A 58 -10.26 -4.28 -9.87
CA VAL A 58 -10.48 -5.40 -8.91
C VAL A 58 -9.28 -6.34 -8.86
N ILE A 59 -8.72 -6.70 -10.02
CA ILE A 59 -7.53 -7.56 -10.12
C ILE A 59 -6.31 -6.83 -9.55
N PHE A 60 -6.15 -5.55 -9.86
CA PHE A 60 -5.04 -4.74 -9.37
C PHE A 60 -5.07 -4.60 -7.84
N GLN A 61 -6.25 -4.39 -7.23
CA GLN A 61 -6.41 -4.40 -5.78
C GLN A 61 -6.04 -5.77 -5.19
N LEU A 62 -6.43 -6.88 -5.83
CA LEU A 62 -6.03 -8.22 -5.36
C LEU A 62 -4.51 -8.41 -5.38
N ILE A 63 -3.84 -8.02 -6.46
CA ILE A 63 -2.38 -8.08 -6.59
C ILE A 63 -1.72 -7.27 -5.47
N THR A 64 -2.27 -6.08 -5.19
CA THR A 64 -1.79 -5.21 -4.12
C THR A 64 -1.94 -5.87 -2.74
N LEU A 65 -3.11 -6.45 -2.45
CA LEU A 65 -3.37 -7.17 -1.20
C LEU A 65 -2.44 -8.38 -1.03
N VAL A 66 -2.22 -9.17 -2.08
CA VAL A 66 -1.26 -10.29 -2.06
C VAL A 66 0.16 -9.78 -1.78
N GLY A 67 0.55 -8.65 -2.37
CA GLY A 67 1.83 -8.00 -2.10
C GLY A 67 1.98 -7.57 -0.63
N VAL A 68 0.92 -6.97 -0.05
CA VAL A 68 0.88 -6.61 1.38
C VAL A 68 0.98 -7.86 2.25
N PHE A 69 0.20 -8.90 1.96
CA PHE A 69 0.23 -10.17 2.69
C PHE A 69 1.64 -10.76 2.72
N TYR A 70 2.28 -10.88 1.55
CA TYR A 70 3.63 -11.43 1.44
C TYR A 70 4.63 -10.61 2.25
N ALA A 71 4.57 -9.29 2.16
CA ALA A 71 5.50 -8.40 2.85
C ALA A 71 5.37 -8.44 4.38
N VAL A 72 4.13 -8.51 4.89
CA VAL A 72 3.85 -8.59 6.33
C VAL A 72 4.18 -9.99 6.85
N ALA A 73 3.78 -11.05 6.14
CA ALA A 73 4.00 -12.44 6.56
C ALA A 73 5.48 -12.85 6.57
N MET A 74 6.26 -12.40 5.59
CA MET A 74 7.70 -12.68 5.52
C MET A 74 8.55 -11.75 6.39
N GLY A 75 7.94 -10.74 7.04
CA GLY A 75 8.68 -9.71 7.77
C GLY A 75 9.57 -8.83 6.88
N HIS A 76 9.47 -8.94 5.55
CA HIS A 76 10.27 -8.20 4.56
C HIS A 76 9.73 -6.80 4.23
N HIS A 77 8.87 -6.26 5.10
CA HIS A 77 8.23 -4.97 4.90
C HIS A 77 9.24 -3.81 4.82
N GLU A 78 10.50 -3.97 5.24
CA GLU A 78 11.54 -2.94 5.13
C GLU A 78 12.13 -2.80 3.71
N ILE A 79 12.41 -3.92 3.03
CA ILE A 79 13.10 -3.93 1.72
C ILE A 79 12.12 -3.59 0.59
N GLY A 80 10.85 -3.99 0.72
CA GLY A 80 9.79 -3.76 -0.27
C GLY A 80 8.85 -2.59 0.03
N ARG A 81 9.09 -1.85 1.13
CA ARG A 81 8.10 -0.90 1.69
C ARG A 81 7.58 0.11 0.68
N THR A 82 8.51 0.79 0.02
CA THR A 82 8.20 1.89 -0.90
C THR A 82 7.38 1.39 -2.08
N ALA A 83 7.70 0.19 -2.59
CA ALA A 83 6.95 -0.44 -3.65
C ALA A 83 5.52 -0.74 -3.19
N ILE A 84 5.34 -1.38 -2.04
CA ILE A 84 4.02 -1.73 -1.50
C ILE A 84 3.16 -0.48 -1.27
N ILE A 85 3.73 0.56 -0.68
CA ILE A 85 3.04 1.85 -0.48
C ILE A 85 2.66 2.47 -1.83
N ALA A 86 3.53 2.39 -2.84
CA ALA A 86 3.22 2.88 -4.18
C ALA A 86 2.07 2.09 -4.82
N PHE A 87 2.07 0.77 -4.72
CA PHE A 87 0.97 -0.08 -5.20
C PHE A 87 -0.36 0.23 -4.48
N LEU A 88 -0.33 0.38 -3.15
CA LEU A 88 -1.49 0.82 -2.37
C LEU A 88 -1.99 2.19 -2.82
N ALA A 89 -1.09 3.15 -3.06
CA ALA A 89 -1.45 4.49 -3.52
C ALA A 89 -2.08 4.46 -4.92
N ILE A 90 -1.49 3.72 -5.86
CA ILE A 90 -2.03 3.55 -7.22
C ILE A 90 -3.42 2.90 -7.15
N SER A 91 -3.56 1.85 -6.34
CA SER A 91 -4.83 1.14 -6.18
C SER A 91 -5.90 2.05 -5.57
N THR A 92 -5.52 2.86 -4.58
CA THR A 92 -6.40 3.88 -3.98
C THR A 92 -6.92 4.87 -5.02
N VAL A 93 -6.04 5.37 -5.90
CA VAL A 93 -6.43 6.30 -6.97
C VAL A 93 -7.41 5.63 -7.95
N LEU A 94 -7.15 4.39 -8.35
CA LEU A 94 -8.04 3.63 -9.22
C LEU A 94 -9.42 3.46 -8.58
N LEU A 95 -9.48 3.04 -7.31
CA LEU A 95 -10.73 2.85 -6.59
C LEU A 95 -11.49 4.16 -6.39
N PHE A 96 -10.82 5.28 -6.11
CA PHE A 96 -11.50 6.58 -6.05
C PHE A 96 -12.05 7.02 -7.40
N GLY A 97 -11.34 6.76 -8.51
CA GLY A 97 -11.86 6.97 -9.86
C GLY A 97 -13.15 6.21 -10.12
N GLU A 98 -13.22 4.96 -9.67
CA GLU A 98 -14.43 4.14 -9.72
C GLU A 98 -15.55 4.70 -8.84
N THR A 99 -15.24 5.10 -7.59
CA THR A 99 -16.26 5.69 -6.71
C THR A 99 -16.89 6.94 -7.32
N ASN A 100 -16.10 7.80 -7.96
CA ASN A 100 -16.60 9.02 -8.61
C ASN A 100 -17.52 8.67 -9.81
N THR A 101 -17.12 7.68 -10.61
CA THR A 101 -17.90 7.20 -11.76
C THR A 101 -19.26 6.63 -11.34
N PHE A 102 -19.26 5.76 -10.33
CA PHE A 102 -20.49 5.12 -9.84
C PHE A 102 -21.35 6.05 -8.98
N TYR A 103 -20.77 7.03 -8.29
CA TYR A 103 -21.52 8.10 -7.62
C TYR A 103 -22.31 8.94 -8.63
N GLY A 104 -21.69 9.28 -9.77
CA GLY A 104 -22.37 9.97 -10.87
C GLY A 104 -23.55 9.16 -11.42
N SER A 105 -23.39 7.84 -11.53
CA SER A 105 -24.45 6.93 -11.98
C SER A 105 -25.59 6.79 -10.95
N TYR A 106 -25.24 6.71 -9.66
CA TYR A 106 -26.20 6.72 -8.55
C TYR A 106 -27.04 8.00 -8.53
N LYS A 107 -26.40 9.17 -8.61
CA LYS A 107 -27.08 10.48 -8.60
C LYS A 107 -28.04 10.66 -9.80
N ARG A 108 -27.78 9.98 -10.91
CA ARG A 108 -28.60 10.06 -12.14
C ARG A 108 -29.81 9.11 -12.15
N GLY A 109 -30.04 8.32 -11.10
CA GLY A 109 -31.22 7.46 -11.06
C GLY A 109 -31.15 6.23 -11.99
N LEU A 110 -29.96 5.87 -12.49
CA LEU A 110 -29.80 4.71 -13.37
C LEU A 110 -29.84 3.41 -12.54
N GLU A 111 -30.88 2.59 -12.75
CA GLU A 111 -31.00 1.24 -12.19
C GLU A 111 -29.96 0.27 -12.80
N PRO A 112 -29.62 -0.85 -12.12
CA PRO A 112 -30.09 -1.27 -10.79
C PRO A 112 -29.23 -0.67 -9.66
N HIS A 113 -29.85 0.22 -8.87
CA HIS A 113 -29.21 1.00 -7.80
C HIS A 113 -28.46 0.16 -6.76
N ARG A 114 -29.00 -1.01 -6.40
CA ARG A 114 -28.40 -1.84 -5.35
C ARG A 114 -27.04 -2.41 -5.75
N ARG A 115 -26.88 -2.84 -7.01
CA ARG A 115 -25.63 -3.46 -7.50
C ARG A 115 -24.52 -2.41 -7.64
N ILE A 116 -24.88 -1.25 -8.18
CA ILE A 116 -24.02 -0.07 -8.25
C ILE A 116 -23.58 0.34 -6.83
N THR A 117 -24.50 0.36 -5.87
CA THR A 117 -24.20 0.69 -4.48
C THR A 117 -23.21 -0.31 -3.88
N THR A 118 -23.38 -1.61 -4.10
CA THR A 118 -22.45 -2.63 -3.59
C THR A 118 -21.02 -2.41 -4.12
N TYR A 119 -20.88 -2.19 -5.44
CA TYR A 119 -19.56 -1.93 -6.03
C TYR A 119 -18.95 -0.62 -5.49
N PHE A 120 -19.76 0.45 -5.44
CA PHE A 120 -19.35 1.74 -4.90
C PHE A 120 -18.85 1.65 -3.45
N VAL A 121 -19.61 0.97 -2.57
CA VAL A 121 -19.24 0.81 -1.16
C VAL A 121 -17.97 -0.02 -1.02
N GLY A 122 -17.84 -1.11 -1.78
CA GLY A 122 -16.63 -1.92 -1.78
C GLY A 122 -15.39 -1.11 -2.18
N ALA A 123 -15.51 -0.31 -3.26
CA ALA A 123 -14.42 0.55 -3.74
C ALA A 123 -14.06 1.64 -2.72
N LEU A 124 -15.06 2.30 -2.13
CA LEU A 124 -14.84 3.37 -1.15
C LEU A 124 -14.18 2.86 0.13
N VAL A 125 -14.68 1.76 0.68
CA VAL A 125 -14.16 1.17 1.91
C VAL A 125 -12.75 0.63 1.67
N SER A 126 -12.50 -0.04 0.54
CA SER A 126 -11.16 -0.54 0.21
C SER A 126 -10.17 0.60 -0.02
N ALA A 127 -10.57 1.70 -0.66
CA ALA A 127 -9.74 2.90 -0.79
C ALA A 127 -9.39 3.53 0.58
N ALA A 128 -10.36 3.62 1.49
CA ALA A 128 -10.14 4.13 2.84
C ALA A 128 -9.20 3.23 3.67
N LEU A 129 -9.34 1.91 3.54
CA LEU A 129 -8.48 0.95 4.23
C LEU A 129 -7.07 0.89 3.62
N ASN A 130 -6.92 1.06 2.30
CA ASN A 130 -5.62 1.25 1.65
C ASN A 130 -4.88 2.46 2.23
N LEU A 131 -5.56 3.60 2.41
CA LEU A 131 -4.96 4.78 3.05
C LEU A 131 -4.51 4.49 4.48
N LEU A 132 -5.32 3.74 5.23
CA LEU A 132 -4.96 3.32 6.58
C LEU A 132 -3.75 2.39 6.57
N LEU A 133 -3.68 1.43 5.66
CA LEU A 133 -2.50 0.56 5.46
C LEU A 133 -1.26 1.37 5.09
N ILE A 134 -1.37 2.39 4.24
CA ILE A 134 -0.26 3.29 3.91
C ILE A 134 0.26 4.00 5.16
N ILE A 135 -0.63 4.51 6.02
CA ILE A 135 -0.23 5.18 7.26
C ILE A 135 0.45 4.19 8.22
N LEU A 136 -0.11 3.00 8.39
CA LEU A 136 0.43 1.99 9.32
C LEU A 136 1.77 1.43 8.84
N LEU A 137 1.87 1.08 7.56
CA LEU A 137 3.12 0.60 6.96
C LEU A 137 4.15 1.71 6.82
N GLY A 138 3.73 2.98 6.67
CA GLY A 138 4.61 4.14 6.62
C GLY A 138 5.18 4.52 7.99
N ASN A 139 4.41 4.37 9.06
CA ASN A 139 4.81 4.77 10.42
C ASN A 139 5.84 3.85 11.07
N THR A 140 6.01 2.61 10.60
CA THR A 140 7.11 1.73 11.04
C THR A 140 8.49 2.27 10.66
N ALA A 141 8.56 3.29 9.79
CA ALA A 141 9.79 3.94 9.35
C ALA A 141 10.39 4.95 10.34
N MET A 142 9.63 5.40 11.34
CA MET A 142 10.05 6.52 12.19
C MET A 142 10.89 6.10 13.40
N GLU A 143 11.58 4.95 13.33
CA GLU A 143 12.76 4.65 14.17
C GLU A 143 14.04 4.78 13.31
N ILE A 144 14.48 6.02 13.16
CA ILE A 144 15.84 6.52 12.91
C ILE A 144 16.84 5.49 12.34
N VAL A 145 17.02 5.50 11.02
CA VAL A 145 18.35 5.28 10.44
C VAL A 145 18.69 6.53 9.64
N SER A 146 19.34 7.49 10.29
CA SER A 146 20.11 8.52 9.61
C SER A 146 21.39 7.88 9.07
N PRO A 147 21.60 7.71 7.74
CA PRO A 147 22.89 7.28 7.24
C PRO A 147 23.96 8.40 7.30
N PHE A 148 23.60 9.63 7.71
CA PHE A 148 24.51 10.78 7.72
C PHE A 148 25.41 10.91 8.98
N ARG A 149 25.69 9.80 9.66
CA ARG A 149 26.68 9.76 10.74
C ARG A 149 27.64 8.58 10.62
N ARG A 150 28.12 8.28 9.41
CA ARG A 150 29.43 7.62 9.28
C ARG A 150 30.50 8.71 9.25
N GLY A 151 31.21 8.82 10.36
CA GLY A 151 32.37 9.67 10.49
C GLY A 151 33.41 9.37 9.40
N GLY A 152 33.53 10.29 8.45
CA GLY A 152 34.80 10.59 7.81
C GLY A 152 35.40 11.77 8.56
N VAL A 153 36.05 11.50 9.69
CA VAL A 153 36.97 12.46 10.29
C VAL A 153 38.01 12.77 9.22
N ALA A 154 38.06 14.02 8.78
CA ALA A 154 39.11 14.52 7.92
C ALA A 154 40.46 14.23 8.60
N LYS A 155 41.22 13.26 8.09
CA LYS A 155 42.65 13.16 8.37
C LYS A 155 43.31 14.34 7.66
N HIS A 156 43.33 15.49 8.33
CA HIS A 156 44.29 16.54 8.02
C HIS A 156 45.68 15.95 8.27
N GLY A 157 46.43 15.71 7.19
CA GLY A 157 47.81 15.29 7.23
C GLY A 157 48.64 16.35 7.94
N HIS A 158 49.01 16.07 9.19
CA HIS A 158 50.00 16.85 9.90
C HIS A 158 51.37 16.38 9.42
N HIS A 159 52.05 17.22 8.62
CA HIS A 159 53.45 17.05 8.29
C HIS A 159 54.28 17.14 9.56
N THR A 160 54.64 16.00 10.15
CA THR A 160 55.73 15.93 11.13
C THR A 160 57.05 15.99 10.38
N GLY A 161 57.67 17.17 10.42
CA GLY A 161 59.06 17.37 9.97
C GLY A 161 60.01 16.51 10.80
N ALA A 162 60.87 15.77 10.10
CA ALA A 162 61.99 15.08 10.70
C ALA A 162 62.98 16.12 11.23
N THR A 163 63.14 16.17 12.56
CA THR A 163 64.25 16.89 13.21
C THR A 163 65.25 15.84 13.66
N THR A 164 66.31 15.63 12.87
CA THR A 164 67.49 14.85 13.23
C THR A 164 68.25 15.60 14.32
N THR A 165 68.16 15.12 15.57
CA THR A 165 69.03 15.55 16.66
C THR A 165 70.23 14.61 16.69
N GLY A 166 71.39 15.13 16.27
CA GLY A 166 72.66 14.46 16.48
C GLY A 166 73.05 14.54 17.96
N THR A 167 73.42 13.40 18.53
CA THR A 167 74.05 13.34 19.86
C THR A 167 75.41 12.70 19.70
N ALA A 168 76.43 13.52 19.93
CA ALA A 168 77.81 13.10 20.10
C ALA A 168 77.97 12.35 21.43
N THR A 169 78.81 11.32 21.44
CA THR A 169 79.42 10.78 22.65
C THR A 169 80.91 10.63 22.43
N VAL A 170 81.61 11.04 23.49
CA VAL A 170 83.05 11.15 23.74
C VAL A 170 83.83 9.89 23.38
#